data_AF-A0A7X7PK57-F1
#
_entry.id   AF-A0A7X7PK57-F1
#
_cell.length_a   1.000
_cell.length_b   1.000
_cell.length_c   1.000
_cell.angle_alpha   90.00
_cell.angle_beta   90.00
_cell.angle_gamma   90.00
#
_symmetry.space_group_name_H-M   'P 1'
#
loop_
_entity.id
_entity.type
_entity.pdbx_description
1 polymer ?
#
loop_
_entity_poly.entity_id
_entity_poly.type
_entity_poly.pdbx_seq_one_letter_code
_entity_poly.pdbx_strand_id
1 'polypeptide(L)' 'MSKTFQDENFLVWEAFPSSGPFGFADDVKIVFHCVTDRRIRPRYVKTGEDAADAARIIQKADPAELLEMFRQSQEME' A
#
# COMPACT_ATOMS: atom_id res chain seq x y z
N MET A 1 2.33 6.29 -8.83
CA MET A 1 0.99 6.83 -8.53
C MET A 1 0.60 6.33 -7.14
N SER A 2 -0.04 7.18 -6.33
CA SER A 2 -0.54 6.83 -5.00
C SER A 2 -2.04 7.14 -4.89
N LYS A 3 -2.73 6.49 -3.96
CA LYS A 3 -4.14 6.73 -3.64
C LYS A 3 -4.33 6.81 -2.13
N THR A 4 -5.15 7.75 -1.67
CA THR A 4 -5.43 7.91 -0.25
C THR A 4 -6.77 7.30 0.12
N PHE A 5 -6.87 6.77 1.34
CA PHE A 5 -8.09 6.26 1.93
C PHE A 5 -8.07 6.53 3.44
N GLN A 6 -9.23 6.39 4.08
CA GLN A 6 -9.39 6.61 5.51
C GLN A 6 -9.77 5.29 6.18
N ASP A 7 -9.19 5.02 7.35
CA ASP A 7 -9.54 3.85 8.15
C ASP A 7 -10.59 4.15 9.24
N GLU A 8 -11.01 3.10 9.95
CA GLU A 8 -12.02 3.13 11.01
C GLU A 8 -11.66 4.04 12.20
N ASN A 9 -10.38 4.31 12.41
CA ASN A 9 -9.85 5.21 13.43
C ASN A 9 -9.71 6.66 12.92
N PHE A 10 -10.34 6.98 11.77
CA PHE A 10 -10.25 8.27 11.08
C PHE A 10 -8.83 8.67 10.62
N LEU A 11 -7.86 7.76 10.62
CA LEU A 11 -6.53 8.06 10.09
C LEU A 11 -6.53 7.98 8.56
N VAL A 12 -5.79 8.88 7.93
CA VAL A 12 -5.62 8.90 6.48
C VAL A 12 -4.35 8.16 6.12
N TRP A 13 -4.48 7.21 5.20
CA TRP A 13 -3.40 6.39 4.69
C TRP A 13 -3.19 6.66 3.22
N GLU A 14 -1.92 6.66 2.80
CA GLU A 14 -1.50 6.71 1.40
C GLU A 14 -1.00 5.32 0.99
N ALA A 15 -1.63 4.74 -0.03
CA ALA A 15 -1.22 3.50 -0.67
C ALA A 15 -0.40 3.81 -1.93
N PHE A 16 0.79 3.21 -2.06
CA PHE A 16 1.63 3.34 -3.25
C PHE A 16 2.41 2.05 -3.53
N PRO A 17 2.68 1.73 -4.81
CA PRO A 17 3.50 0.59 -5.17
C PRO A 17 4.97 0.92 -4.91
N SER A 18 5.68 0.00 -4.27
CA SER A 18 7.11 0.03 -4.05
C SER A 18 7.71 -1.25 -4.63
N SER A 19 8.64 -1.09 -5.56
CA SER A 19 9.42 -2.19 -6.14
C SER A 19 10.86 -2.13 -5.65
N GLY A 20 11.49 -3.31 -5.51
CA GLY A 20 12.90 -3.41 -5.17
C GLY A 20 13.82 -2.74 -6.19
N PRO A 21 15.12 -2.56 -5.86
CA PRO A 21 16.08 -1.94 -6.76
C PRO A 21 16.12 -2.71 -8.08
N PHE A 22 16.11 -1.97 -9.20
CA PHE A 22 16.17 -2.46 -10.59
C PHE A 22 14.89 -3.06 -11.19
N GLY A 23 13.72 -2.89 -10.58
CA GLY A 23 12.45 -3.27 -11.22
C GLY A 23 12.25 -4.79 -11.36
N PHE A 24 12.98 -5.58 -10.57
CA PHE A 24 12.73 -7.01 -10.44
C PHE A 24 11.40 -7.25 -9.72
N ALA A 25 10.58 -8.14 -10.28
CA ALA A 25 9.26 -8.51 -9.77
C ALA A 25 9.31 -9.26 -8.42
N ASP A 26 10.50 -9.67 -7.96
CA ASP A 26 10.66 -10.59 -6.82
C ASP A 26 10.18 -10.02 -5.47
N ASP A 27 10.03 -8.70 -5.34
CA ASP A 27 9.54 -8.09 -4.09
C ASP A 27 8.78 -6.78 -4.34
N VAL A 28 7.81 -6.82 -5.27
CA VAL A 28 6.86 -5.71 -5.42
C VAL A 28 5.89 -5.75 -4.24
N LYS A 29 5.65 -4.59 -3.65
CA LYS A 29 4.81 -4.43 -2.47
C LYS A 29 3.98 -3.17 -2.58
N ILE A 30 2.75 -3.25 -2.12
CA ILE A 30 1.92 -2.07 -1.91
C ILE A 30 2.20 -1.60 -0.48
N VAL A 31 2.72 -0.39 -0.36
CA VAL A 31 3.06 0.24 0.92
C VAL A 31 1.94 1.19 1.31
N PHE A 32 1.59 1.15 2.60
CA PHE A 32 0.62 1.98 3.26
C PHE A 32 1.32 2.87 4.28
N HIS A 33 1.27 4.18 4.05
CA HIS A 33 1.90 5.17 4.91
C HIS A 33 0.83 6.06 5.54
N CYS A 34 0.85 6.22 6.86
CA CYS A 34 -0.10 7.09 7.54
C CYS A 34 0.28 8.56 7.30
N VAL A 35 -0.61 9.30 6.65
CA VAL A 35 -0.43 10.72 6.34
C VAL A 35 -0.78 11.59 7.55
N THR A 36 -1.76 11.15 8.35
CA THR A 36 -2.23 11.87 9.53
C THR A 36 -1.24 11.79 10.70
N ASP A 37 -0.62 10.62 10.92
CA ASP A 37 0.34 10.40 12.00
C ASP A 37 1.59 9.69 11.48
N ARG A 38 2.67 10.46 11.30
CA ARG A 38 3.97 9.96 10.82
C ARG A 38 4.76 9.13 11.83
N ARG A 39 4.26 8.99 13.07
CA ARG A 39 4.87 8.09 14.08
C ARG A 39 4.41 6.66 13.88
N ILE A 40 3.29 6.45 13.19
CA ILE A 40 2.79 5.12 12.87
C ILE A 40 3.70 4.53 11.79
N ARG A 41 4.19 3.33 12.05
CA ARG A 41 5.06 2.64 11.11
C ARG A 41 4.31 2.35 9.80
N PRO A 42 4.97 2.51 8.65
CA PRO A 42 4.41 2.06 7.39
C PRO A 42 4.09 0.58 7.43
N ARG A 43 3.05 0.18 6.70
CA ARG A 43 2.69 -1.21 6.50
C ARG A 43 2.84 -1.57 5.03
N TYR A 44 2.96 -2.84 4.72
CA TYR A 44 3.05 -3.30 3.33
C TYR A 44 2.34 -4.63 3.12
N VAL A 45 1.86 -4.84 1.90
CA VAL A 45 1.40 -6.15 1.41
C VAL A 45 2.24 -6.52 0.19
N LYS A 46 2.74 -7.75 0.16
CA LYS A 46 3.49 -8.25 -0.98
C LYS A 46 2.51 -8.55 -2.12
N THR A 47 2.80 -8.02 -3.29
CA THR A 47 2.11 -8.38 -4.53
C THR A 47 3.03 -9.32 -5.30
N GLY A 48 2.57 -10.52 -5.63
CA GLY A 48 3.36 -11.46 -6.46
C GLY A 48 3.48 -11.04 -7.94
N GLU A 49 3.22 -9.76 -8.24
CA GLU A 49 3.08 -9.20 -9.58
C GLU A 49 4.04 -8.02 -9.77
N ASP A 50 4.24 -7.58 -11.01
CA ASP A 50 5.09 -6.44 -11.34
C ASP A 50 4.57 -5.11 -10.78
N ALA A 51 5.46 -4.11 -10.67
CA ALA A 51 5.13 -2.78 -10.15
C ALA A 51 3.99 -2.08 -10.92
N ALA A 52 3.85 -2.37 -12.22
CA ALA A 52 2.79 -1.83 -13.05
C ALA A 52 1.42 -2.41 -12.67
N ASP A 53 1.36 -3.68 -12.26
CA ASP A 53 0.13 -4.30 -11.82
C ASP A 53 -0.27 -3.81 -10.43
N ALA A 54 0.67 -3.76 -9.49
CA ALA A 54 0.46 -3.14 -8.18
C ALA A 54 -0.08 -1.70 -8.28
N ALA A 55 0.41 -0.91 -9.24
CA ALA A 55 -0.11 0.43 -9.52
C ALA A 55 -1.55 0.40 -10.06
N ARG A 56 -1.88 -0.56 -10.92
CA ARG A 56 -3.24 -0.74 -11.46
C ARG A 56 -4.22 -1.17 -10.37
N ILE A 57 -3.80 -2.07 -9.49
CA ILE A 57 -4.58 -2.52 -8.34
C ILE A 57 -4.96 -1.30 -7.50
N ILE A 58 -3.98 -0.48 -7.08
CA ILE A 58 -4.25 0.72 -6.28
C ILE A 58 -5.16 1.70 -7.02
N GLN A 59 -4.99 1.87 -8.33
CA GLN A 59 -5.80 2.81 -9.11
C GLN A 59 -7.27 2.38 -9.17
N LYS A 60 -7.51 1.10 -9.44
CA LYS A 60 -8.85 0.52 -9.59
C LYS A 60 -9.53 0.24 -8.25
N ALA A 61 -8.76 -0.02 -7.21
CA ALA A 61 -9.28 -0.40 -5.90
C ALA A 61 -10.14 0.71 -5.31
N ASP A 62 -11.35 0.36 -4.88
CA ASP A 62 -12.18 1.25 -4.09
C ASP A 62 -11.63 1.42 -2.66
N PRO A 63 -12.04 2.46 -1.91
CA PRO A 63 -11.58 2.68 -0.54
C PRO A 63 -11.77 1.45 0.37
N ALA A 64 -12.84 0.69 0.17
CA ALA A 64 -13.10 -0.55 0.90
C ALA A 64 -12.07 -1.65 0.58
N GLU A 65 -11.69 -1.80 -0.70
CA GLU A 65 -10.68 -2.77 -1.12
C GLU A 65 -9.30 -2.39 -0.59
N LEU A 66 -8.94 -1.10 -0.62
CA LEU A 66 -7.71 -0.60 -0.02
C LEU A 66 -7.66 -0.86 1.49
N LEU A 67 -8.81 -0.73 2.18
CA LEU A 67 -8.93 -1.03 3.60
C LEU A 67 -8.75 -2.53 3.88
N GLU A 68 -9.30 -3.41 3.03
CA GLU A 68 -9.06 -4.85 3.14
C GLU A 68 -7.59 -5.21 2.92
N MET A 69 -6.95 -4.66 1.89
CA MET A 69 -5.51 -4.85 1.66
C MET A 69 -4.68 -4.34 2.84
N PHE A 70 -5.07 -3.20 3.42
CA PHE A 70 -4.45 -2.66 4.63
C PHE A 70 -4.63 -3.57 5.84
N ARG A 71 -5.79 -4.22 6.02
CA ARG A 71 -6.00 -5.21 7.09
C ARG A 71 -5.13 -6.45 6.94
N GLN A 72 -4.81 -6.83 5.71
CA GLN A 72 -3.92 -7.96 5.39
C GLN A 72 -2.43 -7.59 5.40
N SER A 73 -2.12 -6.29 5.53
CA SER A 73 -0.74 -5.79 5.49
C SER A 73 0.05 -6.12 6.77
N GLN A 74 1.36 -6.21 6.61
CA GLN A 74 2.32 -6.41 7.70
C GLN A 74 3.05 -5.10 8.00
N GLU A 75 3.43 -4.89 9.27
CA GLU A 75 4.24 -3.74 9.64
C GLU A 75 5.64 -3.85 9.03
N MET A 76 6.18 -2.75 8.52
CA MET A 76 7.55 -2.70 8.02
C MET A 76 8.52 -2.72 9.20
N GLU A 77 9.33 -3.79 9.29
CA GLU A 77 10.33 -3.98 10.36
C GLU A 77 11.41 -2.90 10.38
#